data_AF-N9QGH3-F1
#
_entry.id   AF-N9QGH3-F1
#
_cell.length_a   1.000
_cell.length_b   1.000
_cell.length_c   1.000
_cell.angle_alpha   90.00
_cell.angle_beta   90.00
_cell.angle_gamma   90.00
#
_symmetry.space_group_name_H-M   'P 1'
#
loop_
_entity.id
_entity.type
_entity.pdbx_description
1 polymer ?
#
loop_
_entity_poly.entity_id
_entity_poly.type
_entity_poly.pdbx_seq_one_letter_code
_entity_poly.pdbx_strand_id
1 'polypeptide(L)'
;MAKQTINQGIAPTGAGGDTFRSGSAKLQANDDEIYSQLGANTQGVLPAALPVNKGGTGATTAAAARTNLGLGTAATYDVGTSENQLLKVFDFGLGKSNQNAFNNNPSGFSYNALAAISPIGMASSVITAVQGGRGFRIAARFVSAAIETWNDTEAANQILVLWHSKNTTVDSNGFVKRASPIVQLFADKIELNDEAGQQEITFEKLGVGEYLIKGSSGFAQEGWYIETPKDANGNVLFSVIYTTLENGDISVKTYKKKFDFETVSIVADLDNPVDITEGRWIDLRLQELPQPEIEEPESMAPPEFQPTGLAEAVATVMESYHDPEQ
;
A
#
# COMPACT_ATOMS: atom_id res chain seq x y z
N MET A 1 50.51 32.64 18.50
CA MET A 1 51.47 33.00 19.55
C MET A 1 50.84 34.08 20.43
N ALA A 2 51.36 34.33 21.63
CA ALA A 2 50.84 35.43 22.43
C ALA A 2 51.34 36.75 21.83
N LYS A 3 50.46 37.76 21.78
CA LYS A 3 50.81 39.12 21.34
C LYS A 3 52.08 39.59 22.04
N GLN A 4 53.10 39.93 21.26
CA GLN A 4 54.31 40.54 21.79
C GLN A 4 54.07 42.02 22.06
N THR A 5 54.48 42.50 23.24
CA THR A 5 54.35 43.91 23.64
C THR A 5 55.73 44.54 23.81
N ILE A 6 55.90 45.74 23.25
CA ILE A 6 57.12 46.54 23.42
C ILE A 6 57.15 47.08 24.84
N ASN A 7 58.24 46.82 25.55
CA ASN A 7 58.52 47.43 26.84
C ASN A 7 59.20 48.79 26.61
N GLN A 8 58.55 49.88 27.01
CA GLN A 8 59.10 51.23 26.82
C GLN A 8 60.12 51.66 27.89
N GLY A 9 60.28 50.86 28.96
CA GLY A 9 61.14 51.21 30.09
C GLY A 9 60.56 52.34 30.95
N ILE A 10 61.40 52.92 31.82
CA ILE A 10 60.99 53.97 32.77
C ILE A 10 61.16 55.36 32.13
N ALA A 11 60.10 56.16 32.11
CA ALA A 11 60.15 57.54 31.63
C ALA A 11 61.01 58.45 32.54
N PRO A 12 61.73 59.46 32.00
CA PRO A 12 61.78 59.86 30.59
C PRO A 12 62.88 59.16 29.78
N THR A 13 63.75 58.38 30.43
CA THR A 13 64.98 57.86 29.81
C THR A 13 64.78 56.57 29.02
N GLY A 14 63.66 55.87 29.24
CA GLY A 14 63.40 54.55 28.65
C GLY A 14 64.29 53.44 29.22
N ALA A 15 64.94 53.69 30.36
CA ALA A 15 65.85 52.73 30.98
C ALA A 15 65.13 51.41 31.31
N GLY A 16 65.75 50.28 30.97
CA GLY A 16 65.17 48.94 31.12
C GLY A 16 64.15 48.55 30.04
N GLY A 17 63.94 49.38 29.02
CA GLY A 17 63.06 49.11 27.88
C GLY A 17 63.72 48.26 26.78
N ASP A 18 62.91 47.86 25.81
CA ASP A 18 63.37 47.27 24.57
C ASP A 18 64.22 48.25 23.77
N THR A 19 65.28 47.73 23.14
CA THR A 19 65.99 48.46 22.09
C THR A 19 65.10 48.58 20.86
N PHE A 20 65.42 49.50 19.94
CA PHE A 20 64.77 49.54 18.62
C PHE A 20 64.78 48.17 17.92
N ARG A 21 65.90 47.44 17.98
CA ARG A 21 66.02 46.12 17.36
C ARG A 21 65.09 45.08 18.01
N SER A 22 65.06 44.99 19.34
CA SER A 22 64.21 44.01 20.04
C SER A 22 62.72 44.37 19.94
N GLY A 23 62.39 45.66 19.95
CA GLY A 23 61.05 46.16 19.67
C GLY A 23 60.58 45.85 18.25
N SER A 24 61.39 46.13 17.22
CA SER A 24 61.06 45.82 15.83
C SER A 24 60.92 44.32 15.56
N ALA A 25 61.72 43.47 16.21
CA ALA A 25 61.57 42.01 16.11
C ALA A 25 60.22 41.53 16.68
N LYS A 26 59.75 42.13 17.78
CA LYS A 26 58.42 41.86 18.34
C LYS A 26 57.29 42.29 17.39
N LEU A 27 57.46 43.42 16.70
CA LEU A 27 56.51 43.89 15.70
C LEU A 27 56.45 42.93 14.50
N GLN A 28 57.60 42.59 13.91
CA GLN A 28 57.67 41.65 12.80
C GLN A 28 57.03 40.31 13.15
N ALA A 29 57.29 39.78 14.34
CA ALA A 29 56.72 38.53 14.80
C ALA A 29 55.18 38.58 14.93
N ASN A 30 54.62 39.72 15.36
CA ASN A 30 53.17 39.92 15.38
C ASN A 30 52.60 40.05 13.95
N ASP A 31 53.31 40.73 13.05
CA ASP A 31 52.88 40.90 11.66
C ASP A 31 52.89 39.57 10.90
N ASP A 32 53.95 38.77 11.06
CA ASP A 32 54.06 37.43 10.49
C ASP A 32 52.90 36.52 10.96
N GLU A 33 52.54 36.61 12.25
CA GLU A 33 51.38 35.92 12.79
C GLU A 33 50.09 36.38 12.12
N ILE A 34 49.85 37.69 12.01
CA ILE A 34 48.62 38.23 11.40
C ILE A 34 48.51 37.81 9.93
N TYR A 35 49.59 37.95 9.15
CA TYR A 35 49.61 37.58 7.74
C TYR A 35 49.34 36.08 7.55
N SER A 36 49.94 35.25 8.41
CA SER A 36 49.67 33.81 8.43
C SER A 36 48.21 33.49 8.76
N GLN A 37 47.60 34.20 9.71
CA GLN A 37 46.17 34.02 10.03
C GLN A 37 45.26 34.48 8.90
N LEU A 38 45.63 35.54 8.19
CA LEU A 38 44.89 36.04 7.04
C LEU A 38 45.14 35.23 5.75
N GLY A 39 45.92 34.15 5.83
CA GLY A 39 46.12 33.20 4.74
C GLY A 39 47.21 33.59 3.73
N ALA A 40 48.18 34.42 4.13
CA ALA A 40 49.30 34.78 3.28
C ALA A 40 50.07 33.55 2.78
N ASN A 41 50.57 33.60 1.55
CA ASN A 41 51.47 32.58 1.01
C ASN A 41 52.90 32.69 1.61
N THR A 42 53.81 31.81 1.18
CA THR A 42 55.20 31.78 1.68
C THR A 42 55.99 33.04 1.37
N GLN A 43 55.52 33.87 0.45
CA GLN A 43 56.08 35.17 0.10
C GLN A 43 55.42 36.34 0.86
N GLY A 44 54.49 36.07 1.78
CA GLY A 44 53.79 37.10 2.55
C GLY A 44 52.67 37.82 1.79
N VAL A 45 52.21 37.27 0.66
CA VAL A 45 51.12 37.87 -0.14
C VAL A 45 49.78 37.34 0.34
N LEU A 46 48.88 38.24 0.71
CA LEU A 46 47.52 37.92 1.12
C LEU A 46 46.64 37.50 -0.08
N PRO A 47 45.73 36.53 0.10
CA PRO A 47 44.77 36.14 -0.91
C PRO A 47 43.68 37.20 -1.10
N ALA A 48 42.99 37.18 -2.25
CA ALA A 48 41.90 38.12 -2.55
C ALA A 48 40.68 37.95 -1.60
N ALA A 49 40.51 36.76 -1.02
CA ALA A 49 39.53 36.48 0.01
C ALA A 49 40.19 35.62 1.10
N LEU A 50 39.81 35.85 2.35
CA LEU A 50 40.23 35.04 3.48
C LEU A 50 39.79 33.57 3.24
N PRO A 51 40.67 32.57 3.40
CA PRO A 51 40.29 31.17 3.20
C PRO A 51 39.20 30.70 4.18
N VAL A 52 38.34 29.77 3.77
CA VAL A 52 37.23 29.27 4.61
C VAL A 52 37.74 28.65 5.92
N ASN A 53 38.84 27.90 5.88
CA ASN A 53 39.49 27.33 7.08
C ASN A 53 40.18 28.38 7.98
N LYS A 54 40.18 29.65 7.57
CA LYS A 54 40.66 30.81 8.32
C LYS A 54 39.55 31.83 8.61
N GLY A 55 38.27 31.46 8.47
CA GLY A 55 37.13 32.35 8.75
C GLY A 55 36.56 33.09 7.54
N GLY A 56 36.90 32.65 6.33
CA GLY A 56 36.55 33.25 5.03
C GLY A 56 35.08 33.47 4.69
N THR A 57 34.15 33.15 5.58
CA THR A 57 32.73 33.45 5.38
C THR A 57 32.40 34.89 5.73
N GLY A 58 33.25 35.61 6.48
CA GLY A 58 32.97 36.98 6.94
C GLY A 58 31.80 37.08 7.94
N ALA A 59 31.34 35.94 8.48
CA ALA A 59 30.20 35.86 9.38
C ALA A 59 30.63 35.60 10.83
N THR A 60 29.94 36.25 11.78
CA THR A 60 30.14 36.04 13.22
C THR A 60 29.15 35.04 13.84
N THR A 61 28.18 34.56 13.04
CA THR A 61 27.18 33.58 13.46
C THR A 61 27.08 32.43 12.46
N ALA A 62 26.68 31.26 12.93
CA ALA A 62 26.47 30.10 12.07
C ALA A 62 25.40 30.36 10.98
N ALA A 63 24.36 31.16 11.29
CA ALA A 63 23.32 31.52 10.34
C ALA A 63 23.87 32.37 9.18
N ALA A 64 24.59 33.45 9.49
CA ALA A 64 25.19 34.31 8.46
C ALA A 64 26.27 33.56 7.65
N ALA A 65 27.01 32.63 8.28
CA ALA A 65 27.98 31.81 7.56
C ALA A 65 27.31 30.92 6.50
N ARG A 66 26.17 30.28 6.84
CA ARG A 66 25.39 29.49 5.87
C ARG A 66 24.82 30.34 4.74
N THR A 67 24.31 31.54 5.05
CA THR A 67 23.83 32.50 4.05
C THR A 67 24.93 32.90 3.08
N ASN A 68 26.14 33.22 3.58
CA ASN A 68 27.26 33.62 2.74
C ASN A 68 27.79 32.46 1.88
N LEU A 69 27.57 31.21 2.28
CA LEU A 69 27.84 30.01 1.47
C LEU A 69 26.70 29.66 0.49
N GLY A 70 25.59 30.40 0.48
CA GLY A 70 24.44 30.12 -0.38
C GLY A 70 23.65 28.87 0.02
N LEU A 71 23.78 28.41 1.26
CA LEU A 71 23.09 27.21 1.74
C LEU A 71 21.62 27.52 2.09
N GLY A 72 20.72 26.65 1.63
CA GLY A 72 19.28 26.75 1.94
C GLY A 72 18.91 26.19 3.31
N THR A 73 17.61 26.20 3.61
CA THR A 73 17.05 25.74 4.90
C THR A 73 17.33 24.27 5.19
N ALA A 74 17.49 23.42 4.18
CA ALA A 74 17.87 22.02 4.37
C ALA A 74 19.20 21.86 5.12
N ALA A 75 20.14 22.81 5.01
CA ALA A 75 21.43 22.75 5.67
C ALA A 75 21.40 23.02 7.19
N THR A 76 20.21 23.24 7.77
CA THR A 76 20.03 23.34 9.23
C THR A 76 19.45 22.09 9.87
N TYR A 77 19.10 21.08 9.07
CA TYR A 77 18.52 19.84 9.55
C TYR A 77 19.54 18.71 9.47
N ASP A 78 19.54 17.85 10.48
CA ASP A 78 20.30 16.60 10.44
C ASP A 78 19.64 15.61 9.49
N VAL A 79 20.44 14.68 8.97
CA VAL A 79 19.96 13.58 8.14
C VAL A 79 19.67 12.37 9.03
N GLY A 80 18.45 11.84 8.95
CA GLY A 80 18.03 10.69 9.74
C GLY A 80 16.51 10.50 9.73
N THR A 81 16.03 9.54 10.53
CA THR A 81 14.62 9.11 10.57
C THR A 81 13.86 9.60 11.80
N SER A 82 14.46 10.47 12.62
CA SER A 82 13.81 11.06 13.80
C SER A 82 12.99 12.31 13.41
N GLU A 83 12.18 12.79 14.36
CA GLU A 83 11.46 14.06 14.20
C GLU A 83 12.43 15.21 13.88
N ASN A 84 12.02 16.12 12.99
CA ASN A 84 12.83 17.25 12.53
C ASN A 84 14.16 16.83 11.87
N GLN A 85 14.17 15.76 11.09
CA GLN A 85 15.31 15.35 10.26
C GLN A 85 14.94 15.21 8.78
N LEU A 86 15.94 15.32 7.91
CA LEU A 86 15.79 15.04 6.48
C LEU A 86 15.92 13.55 6.23
N LEU A 87 14.93 12.98 5.56
CA LEU A 87 14.95 11.60 5.09
C LEU A 87 15.87 11.45 3.88
N LYS A 88 16.65 10.37 3.85
CA LYS A 88 17.39 9.91 2.68
C LYS A 88 16.47 9.09 1.77
N VAL A 89 16.88 8.98 0.50
CA VAL A 89 16.38 7.90 -0.36
C VAL A 89 16.57 6.57 0.38
N PHE A 90 15.53 5.74 0.36
CA PHE A 90 15.37 4.46 1.07
C PHE A 90 14.89 4.51 2.51
N ASP A 91 14.85 5.68 3.15
CA ASP A 91 14.20 5.77 4.45
C ASP A 91 12.70 5.47 4.28
N PHE A 92 12.19 4.53 5.08
CA PHE A 92 10.83 3.99 5.00
C PHE A 92 10.43 3.44 3.63
N GLY A 93 11.40 2.99 2.82
CA GLY A 93 11.16 2.37 1.51
C GLY A 93 10.83 3.34 0.37
N LEU A 94 10.99 4.65 0.57
CA LEU A 94 10.80 5.66 -0.48
C LEU A 94 11.96 5.66 -1.48
N GLY A 95 11.63 5.66 -2.78
CA GLY A 95 12.62 5.87 -3.86
C GLY A 95 13.38 4.62 -4.35
N LYS A 96 12.87 3.40 -4.09
CA LYS A 96 13.39 2.14 -4.70
C LYS A 96 12.34 1.48 -5.59
N SER A 97 12.80 0.67 -6.54
CA SER A 97 11.94 -0.15 -7.40
C SER A 97 11.62 -1.56 -6.85
N ASN A 98 12.37 -2.10 -5.88
CA ASN A 98 12.18 -3.49 -5.40
C ASN A 98 12.57 -3.67 -3.91
N GLN A 99 11.59 -3.84 -3.00
CA GLN A 99 11.83 -4.26 -1.60
C GLN A 99 10.86 -5.38 -1.19
N ASN A 100 11.36 -6.61 -1.16
CA ASN A 100 10.66 -7.75 -0.55
C ASN A 100 10.82 -7.69 0.98
N ALA A 101 10.10 -6.81 1.66
CA ALA A 101 10.19 -6.68 3.12
C ALA A 101 8.80 -6.42 3.72
N PHE A 102 8.14 -7.48 4.17
CA PHE A 102 6.88 -7.40 4.93
C PHE A 102 7.10 -7.60 6.43
N ASN A 103 8.07 -8.42 6.83
CA ASN A 103 8.10 -8.95 8.20
C ASN A 103 9.01 -8.16 9.17
N ASN A 104 9.84 -7.25 8.66
CA ASN A 104 10.85 -6.56 9.49
C ASN A 104 10.88 -5.03 9.30
N ASN A 105 9.95 -4.45 8.51
CA ASN A 105 9.99 -3.01 8.29
C ASN A 105 9.14 -2.27 9.32
N PRO A 106 9.68 -1.23 10.00
CA PRO A 106 8.83 -0.22 10.61
C PRO A 106 7.93 0.41 9.53
N SER A 107 6.86 1.10 9.96
CA SER A 107 5.90 1.79 9.08
C SER A 107 6.55 2.39 7.82
N GLY A 108 6.06 2.08 6.63
CA GLY A 108 6.69 2.51 5.38
C GLY A 108 6.09 1.89 4.12
N PHE A 109 6.82 2.03 3.01
CA PHE A 109 6.44 1.57 1.68
C PHE A 109 7.25 0.33 1.29
N SER A 110 6.60 -0.66 0.69
CA SER A 110 7.25 -1.85 0.16
C SER A 110 6.60 -2.29 -1.16
N TYR A 111 7.29 -3.15 -1.91
CA TYR A 111 6.78 -3.70 -3.16
C TYR A 111 7.21 -5.15 -3.30
N ASN A 112 6.25 -6.02 -3.60
CA ASN A 112 6.54 -7.42 -3.87
C ASN A 112 5.95 -7.86 -5.21
N ALA A 113 6.77 -8.55 -6.00
CA ALA A 113 6.39 -9.05 -7.32
C ALA A 113 5.68 -10.41 -7.30
N LEU A 114 5.71 -11.13 -6.16
CA LEU A 114 5.19 -12.50 -6.02
C LEU A 114 4.04 -12.56 -5.00
N ALA A 115 2.92 -13.15 -5.41
CA ALA A 115 1.70 -13.29 -4.60
C ALA A 115 1.89 -14.22 -3.39
N ALA A 116 2.61 -15.33 -3.58
CA ALA A 116 2.80 -16.38 -2.57
C ALA A 116 3.56 -15.93 -1.30
N ILE A 117 4.31 -14.83 -1.38
CA ILE A 117 5.07 -14.28 -0.25
C ILE A 117 4.50 -12.94 0.24
N SER A 118 3.46 -12.44 -0.42
CA SER A 118 2.70 -11.29 0.06
C SER A 118 1.75 -11.80 1.12
N PRO A 119 1.68 -11.19 2.31
CA PRO A 119 0.82 -11.74 3.33
C PRO A 119 -0.66 -11.34 3.09
N ILE A 120 -0.97 -10.57 2.03
CA ILE A 120 -2.32 -10.37 1.47
C ILE A 120 -2.55 -11.33 0.27
N GLY A 121 -1.64 -12.27 -0.01
CA GLY A 121 -1.74 -13.19 -1.15
C GLY A 121 -1.65 -12.51 -2.52
N MET A 122 -1.14 -11.28 -2.57
CA MET A 122 -1.13 -10.46 -3.78
C MET A 122 0.22 -9.80 -3.98
N ALA A 123 0.85 -10.06 -5.12
CA ALA A 123 1.96 -9.23 -5.55
C ALA A 123 1.46 -7.79 -5.70
N SER A 124 2.06 -6.82 -5.04
CA SER A 124 1.49 -5.49 -4.85
C SER A 124 2.52 -4.50 -4.32
N SER A 125 2.23 -3.21 -4.53
CA SER A 125 2.80 -2.14 -3.72
C SER A 125 2.01 -2.05 -2.43
N VAL A 126 2.71 -1.93 -1.31
CA VAL A 126 2.11 -1.97 0.02
C VAL A 126 2.55 -0.77 0.85
N ILE A 127 1.60 -0.22 1.58
CA ILE A 127 1.83 0.76 2.63
C ILE A 127 1.56 0.06 3.95
N THR A 128 2.54 0.08 4.86
CA THR A 128 2.47 -0.57 6.16
C THR A 128 2.53 0.49 7.26
N ALA A 129 1.69 0.36 8.27
CA ALA A 129 1.77 1.12 9.50
C ALA A 129 1.76 0.17 10.70
N VAL A 130 2.77 0.27 11.56
CA VAL A 130 2.97 -0.59 12.72
C VAL A 130 3.12 0.27 13.98
N GLN A 131 2.44 -0.12 15.04
CA GLN A 131 2.59 0.45 16.38
C GLN A 131 2.59 -0.68 17.41
N GLY A 132 3.78 -1.07 17.88
CA GLY A 132 3.93 -2.25 18.73
C GLY A 132 3.47 -3.52 18.00
N GLY A 133 2.76 -4.40 18.70
CA GLY A 133 2.18 -5.63 18.13
C GLY A 133 0.91 -5.43 17.32
N ARG A 134 0.66 -4.23 16.80
CA ARG A 134 -0.55 -3.90 16.04
C ARG A 134 -0.17 -3.16 14.78
N GLY A 135 -0.95 -3.37 13.74
CA GLY A 135 -0.75 -2.62 12.52
C GLY A 135 -1.77 -2.93 11.46
N PHE A 136 -1.62 -2.21 10.35
CA PHE A 136 -2.33 -2.51 9.14
C PHE A 136 -1.40 -2.32 7.96
N ARG A 137 -1.78 -2.93 6.85
CA ARG A 137 -1.18 -2.63 5.56
C ARG A 137 -2.20 -2.64 4.45
N ILE A 138 -1.98 -1.79 3.46
CA ILE A 138 -2.86 -1.62 2.30
C ILE A 138 -2.10 -2.11 1.09
N ALA A 139 -2.70 -3.03 0.35
CA ALA A 139 -2.19 -3.52 -0.94
C ALA A 139 -3.19 -3.19 -2.05
N ALA A 140 -2.67 -2.78 -3.20
CA ALA A 140 -3.45 -2.69 -4.42
C ALA A 140 -2.61 -3.13 -5.63
N ARG A 141 -3.23 -3.87 -6.55
CA ARG A 141 -2.65 -4.18 -7.86
C ARG A 141 -3.76 -4.43 -8.88
N PHE A 142 -3.65 -3.78 -10.03
CA PHE A 142 -4.59 -3.89 -11.15
C PHE A 142 -6.06 -3.70 -10.72
N VAL A 143 -6.80 -4.81 -10.55
CA VAL A 143 -8.24 -4.85 -10.27
C VAL A 143 -8.54 -5.33 -8.86
N SER A 144 -7.55 -5.32 -7.96
CA SER A 144 -7.70 -5.88 -6.63
C SER A 144 -7.06 -4.97 -5.60
N ALA A 145 -7.76 -4.75 -4.49
CA ALA A 145 -7.25 -4.00 -3.35
C ALA A 145 -7.79 -4.58 -2.05
N ALA A 146 -6.94 -4.62 -1.03
CA ALA A 146 -7.31 -5.11 0.29
C ALA A 146 -6.46 -4.46 1.38
N ILE A 147 -7.01 -4.49 2.59
CA ILE A 147 -6.32 -4.08 3.82
C ILE A 147 -6.15 -5.34 4.65
N GLU A 148 -4.94 -5.61 5.12
CA GLU A 148 -4.74 -6.58 6.19
C GLU A 148 -4.45 -5.83 7.48
N THR A 149 -5.12 -6.25 8.55
CA THR A 149 -4.91 -5.75 9.91
C THR A 149 -4.47 -6.88 10.81
N TRP A 150 -3.56 -6.61 11.72
CA TRP A 150 -3.09 -7.58 12.72
C TRP A 150 -3.01 -6.96 14.10
N ASN A 151 -3.10 -7.86 15.08
CA ASN A 151 -2.90 -7.57 16.48
C ASN A 151 -2.32 -8.85 17.10
N ASP A 152 -1.16 -8.75 17.76
CA ASP A 152 -0.43 -9.89 18.34
C ASP A 152 -1.24 -10.62 19.44
N THR A 153 -2.36 -10.04 19.89
CA THR A 153 -3.30 -10.70 20.81
C THR A 153 -4.34 -11.57 20.12
N GLU A 154 -4.46 -11.49 18.80
CA GLU A 154 -5.42 -12.24 17.99
C GLU A 154 -4.75 -13.45 17.33
N ALA A 155 -5.52 -14.53 17.12
CA ALA A 155 -4.98 -15.77 16.57
C ALA A 155 -4.61 -15.69 15.08
N ALA A 156 -5.19 -14.74 14.34
CA ALA A 156 -4.97 -14.58 12.91
C ALA A 156 -5.14 -13.12 12.47
N ASN A 157 -4.43 -12.77 11.40
CA ASN A 157 -4.60 -11.49 10.73
C ASN A 157 -5.97 -11.45 10.01
N GLN A 158 -6.58 -10.27 9.94
CA GLN A 158 -7.83 -10.07 9.22
C GLN A 158 -7.58 -9.41 7.87
N ILE A 159 -8.20 -9.94 6.82
CA ILE A 159 -8.17 -9.38 5.47
C ILE A 159 -9.51 -8.72 5.17
N LEU A 160 -9.49 -7.41 4.95
CA LEU A 160 -10.62 -6.60 4.51
C LEU A 160 -10.48 -6.34 3.01
N VAL A 161 -11.26 -7.05 2.21
CA VAL A 161 -11.31 -6.83 0.75
C VAL A 161 -12.02 -5.50 0.47
N LEU A 162 -11.37 -4.64 -0.32
CA LEU A 162 -11.94 -3.35 -0.68
C LEU A 162 -12.88 -3.51 -1.89
N TRP A 163 -14.08 -2.96 -1.76
CA TRP A 163 -15.03 -2.86 -2.85
C TRP A 163 -14.72 -1.63 -3.71
N HIS A 164 -14.69 -1.82 -5.03
CA HIS A 164 -14.41 -0.79 -6.02
C HIS A 164 -15.19 -1.07 -7.31
N SER A 165 -15.16 -0.14 -8.26
CA SER A 165 -15.95 -0.19 -9.50
C SER A 165 -15.63 -1.34 -10.45
N LYS A 166 -14.68 -2.22 -10.09
CA LYS A 166 -14.33 -3.42 -10.88
C LYS A 166 -14.85 -4.72 -10.26
N ASN A 167 -15.16 -4.74 -8.96
CA ASN A 167 -15.76 -5.89 -8.25
C ASN A 167 -17.14 -5.56 -7.63
N THR A 168 -17.71 -4.40 -7.98
CA THR A 168 -19.07 -4.00 -7.60
C THR A 168 -19.81 -3.37 -8.77
N THR A 169 -21.15 -3.46 -8.73
CA THR A 169 -22.06 -2.84 -9.69
C THR A 169 -23.06 -1.99 -8.92
N VAL A 170 -23.56 -0.94 -9.56
CA VAL A 170 -24.59 -0.08 -8.99
C VAL A 170 -25.88 -0.40 -9.69
N ASP A 171 -26.91 -0.79 -8.94
CA ASP A 171 -28.22 -1.06 -9.53
C ASP A 171 -28.93 0.23 -9.97
N SER A 172 -30.07 0.09 -10.65
CA SER A 172 -30.87 1.23 -11.12
C SER A 172 -31.39 2.15 -10.02
N ASN A 173 -31.32 1.73 -8.75
CA ASN A 173 -31.72 2.51 -7.58
C ASN A 173 -30.50 3.11 -6.84
N GLY A 174 -29.28 2.92 -7.34
CA GLY A 174 -28.07 3.47 -6.74
C GLY A 174 -27.43 2.61 -5.65
N PHE A 175 -27.88 1.37 -5.42
CA PHE A 175 -27.29 0.49 -4.42
C PHE A 175 -26.08 -0.25 -4.97
N VAL A 176 -24.98 -0.25 -4.20
CA VAL A 176 -23.78 -1.03 -4.51
C VAL A 176 -24.06 -2.51 -4.21
N LYS A 177 -23.96 -3.34 -5.23
CA LYS A 177 -24.04 -4.80 -5.13
C LYS A 177 -22.66 -5.39 -5.38
N ARG A 178 -22.33 -6.48 -4.67
CA ARG A 178 -21.19 -7.32 -5.05
C ARG A 178 -21.41 -7.70 -6.51
N ALA A 179 -20.51 -7.24 -7.37
CA ALA A 179 -20.58 -7.60 -8.77
C ALA A 179 -19.62 -8.75 -8.97
N SER A 180 -20.05 -9.58 -9.91
CA SER A 180 -19.19 -10.34 -10.77
C SER A 180 -19.11 -11.84 -10.43
N PRO A 181 -18.99 -12.70 -11.46
CA PRO A 181 -19.21 -12.47 -12.91
C PRO A 181 -20.68 -12.16 -13.27
N ILE A 182 -20.93 -11.21 -14.19
CA ILE A 182 -22.28 -10.83 -14.64
C ILE A 182 -22.36 -10.78 -16.17
N VAL A 183 -23.41 -11.39 -16.72
CA VAL A 183 -23.80 -11.35 -18.14
C VAL A 183 -25.07 -10.51 -18.28
N GLN A 184 -25.03 -9.50 -19.13
CA GLN A 184 -26.22 -8.76 -19.54
C GLN A 184 -26.80 -9.41 -20.79
N LEU A 185 -27.96 -10.06 -20.64
CA LEU A 185 -28.64 -10.77 -21.72
C LEU A 185 -29.66 -9.85 -22.41
N PHE A 186 -29.42 -9.51 -23.67
CA PHE A 186 -30.35 -8.79 -24.55
C PHE A 186 -31.07 -9.77 -25.49
N ALA A 187 -32.02 -9.27 -26.27
CA ALA A 187 -32.78 -10.09 -27.21
C ALA A 187 -31.95 -10.68 -28.37
N ASP A 188 -30.80 -10.07 -28.67
CA ASP A 188 -29.96 -10.34 -29.85
C ASP A 188 -28.47 -10.45 -29.54
N LYS A 189 -28.03 -10.07 -28.34
CA LYS A 189 -26.63 -10.09 -27.92
C LYS A 189 -26.47 -10.31 -26.41
N ILE A 190 -25.23 -10.48 -25.99
CA ILE A 190 -24.83 -10.40 -24.60
C ILE A 190 -23.74 -9.35 -24.42
N GLU A 191 -23.69 -8.73 -23.24
CA GLU A 191 -22.55 -7.93 -22.81
C GLU A 191 -21.96 -8.54 -21.53
N LEU A 192 -20.64 -8.72 -21.52
CA LEU A 192 -19.91 -9.38 -20.45
C LEU A 192 -19.12 -8.34 -19.65
N ASN A 193 -19.09 -8.49 -18.34
CA ASN A 193 -18.11 -7.78 -17.52
C ASN A 193 -16.74 -8.48 -17.53
N ASP A 194 -15.71 -7.82 -17.00
CA ASP A 194 -14.31 -8.28 -17.08
C ASP A 194 -14.11 -9.72 -16.55
N GLU A 195 -14.85 -10.15 -15.53
CA GLU A 195 -14.71 -11.51 -14.97
C GLU A 195 -15.62 -12.53 -15.67
N ALA A 196 -16.81 -12.15 -16.16
CA ALA A 196 -17.62 -13.03 -16.99
C ALA A 196 -16.87 -13.36 -18.29
N GLY A 197 -16.10 -12.42 -18.83
CA GLY A 197 -15.22 -12.65 -19.99
C GLY A 197 -14.06 -13.62 -19.74
N GLN A 198 -13.79 -14.02 -18.48
CA GLN A 198 -12.83 -15.09 -18.18
C GLN A 198 -13.43 -16.48 -18.38
N GLN A 199 -14.76 -16.57 -18.37
CA GLN A 199 -15.49 -17.75 -18.81
C GLN A 199 -15.64 -17.65 -20.33
N GLU A 200 -15.51 -18.75 -21.08
CA GLU A 200 -15.62 -18.76 -22.55
C GLU A 200 -17.10 -18.65 -22.98
N ILE A 201 -17.76 -17.57 -22.57
CA ILE A 201 -19.20 -17.41 -22.68
C ILE A 201 -19.58 -17.11 -24.12
N THR A 202 -20.55 -17.87 -24.63
CA THR A 202 -21.18 -17.62 -25.93
C THR A 202 -22.69 -17.57 -25.82
N PHE A 203 -23.32 -16.83 -26.74
CA PHE A 203 -24.76 -16.62 -26.78
C PHE A 203 -25.38 -17.27 -28.01
N GLU A 204 -26.50 -17.96 -27.80
CA GLU A 204 -27.31 -18.52 -28.87
C GLU A 204 -28.80 -18.20 -28.63
N LYS A 205 -29.45 -17.63 -29.64
CA LYS A 205 -30.91 -17.45 -29.64
C LYS A 205 -31.55 -18.62 -30.37
N LEU A 206 -32.29 -19.46 -29.62
CA LEU A 206 -32.93 -20.66 -30.16
C LEU A 206 -34.31 -20.36 -30.77
N GLY A 207 -34.97 -19.31 -30.29
CA GLY A 207 -36.31 -18.94 -30.73
C GLY A 207 -36.76 -17.59 -30.16
N VAL A 208 -38.02 -17.26 -30.37
CA VAL A 208 -38.63 -16.08 -29.73
C VAL A 208 -38.65 -16.30 -28.22
N GLY A 209 -38.02 -15.40 -27.47
CA GLY A 209 -37.95 -15.49 -26.02
C GLY A 209 -37.23 -16.74 -25.50
N GLU A 210 -36.34 -17.37 -26.28
CA GLU A 210 -35.55 -18.52 -25.85
C GLU A 210 -34.07 -18.29 -26.14
N TYR A 211 -33.30 -18.19 -25.06
CA TYR A 211 -31.89 -17.82 -25.06
C TYR A 211 -31.07 -18.89 -24.35
N LEU A 212 -29.89 -19.15 -24.88
CA LEU A 212 -28.94 -20.10 -24.31
C LEU A 212 -27.58 -19.40 -24.15
N ILE A 213 -27.10 -19.41 -22.91
CA ILE A 213 -25.76 -18.95 -22.53
C ILE A 213 -24.90 -20.20 -22.33
N LYS A 214 -23.86 -20.34 -23.15
CA LYS A 214 -22.95 -21.49 -23.11
C LYS A 214 -21.61 -21.11 -22.50
N GLY A 215 -20.93 -22.09 -21.91
CA GLY A 215 -19.59 -21.91 -21.35
C GLY A 215 -19.58 -21.20 -19.99
N SER A 216 -20.75 -21.09 -19.35
CA SER A 216 -20.86 -20.56 -17.99
C SER A 216 -20.58 -21.64 -16.93
N SER A 217 -20.11 -21.21 -15.76
CA SER A 217 -19.96 -22.02 -14.55
C SER A 217 -21.27 -22.23 -13.77
N GLY A 218 -22.42 -21.86 -14.36
CA GLY A 218 -23.73 -21.81 -13.70
C GLY A 218 -24.00 -20.50 -12.97
N PHE A 219 -25.16 -20.40 -12.32
CA PHE A 219 -25.54 -19.24 -11.51
C PHE A 219 -24.74 -19.14 -10.22
N ALA A 220 -24.56 -17.91 -9.72
CA ALA A 220 -23.96 -17.67 -8.40
C ALA A 220 -24.73 -18.41 -7.29
N GLN A 221 -24.00 -19.10 -6.41
CA GLN A 221 -24.58 -19.85 -5.28
C GLN A 221 -24.96 -18.97 -4.08
N GLU A 222 -24.42 -17.75 -4.01
CA GLU A 222 -24.68 -16.80 -2.92
C GLU A 222 -25.28 -15.49 -3.42
N GLY A 223 -26.34 -15.04 -2.77
CA GLY A 223 -26.98 -13.75 -3.06
C GLY A 223 -27.93 -13.79 -4.26
N TRP A 224 -27.94 -12.72 -5.06
CA TRP A 224 -28.79 -12.61 -6.25
C TRP A 224 -28.11 -13.30 -7.45
N TYR A 225 -28.92 -13.84 -8.37
CA TYR A 225 -28.44 -14.49 -9.59
C TYR A 225 -29.19 -14.07 -10.86
N ILE A 226 -30.40 -13.51 -10.73
CA ILE A 226 -31.15 -12.94 -11.85
C ILE A 226 -31.82 -11.63 -11.46
N GLU A 227 -31.69 -10.61 -12.30
CA GLU A 227 -32.46 -9.36 -12.19
C GLU A 227 -33.15 -9.10 -13.54
N THR A 228 -34.45 -8.82 -13.48
CA THR A 228 -35.29 -8.62 -14.67
C THR A 228 -35.62 -7.15 -14.85
N PRO A 229 -35.75 -6.67 -16.10
CA PRO A 229 -36.02 -5.25 -16.34
C PRO A 229 -37.42 -4.88 -15.85
N LYS A 230 -37.49 -3.77 -15.12
CA LYS A 230 -38.72 -3.20 -14.55
C LYS A 230 -39.11 -1.91 -15.27
N ASP A 231 -40.40 -1.63 -15.32
CA ASP A 231 -40.92 -0.33 -15.78
C ASP A 231 -40.74 0.76 -14.71
N ALA A 232 -41.13 2.00 -15.04
CA ALA A 232 -41.04 3.14 -14.12
C ALA A 232 -41.90 3.01 -12.85
N ASN A 233 -42.86 2.07 -12.84
CA ASN A 233 -43.73 1.79 -11.70
C ASN A 233 -43.23 0.57 -10.88
N GLY A 234 -42.10 -0.03 -11.26
CA GLY A 234 -41.52 -1.20 -10.59
C GLY A 234 -42.06 -2.55 -11.06
N ASN A 235 -42.90 -2.59 -12.10
CA ASN A 235 -43.42 -3.86 -12.61
C ASN A 235 -42.40 -4.53 -13.53
N VAL A 236 -42.16 -5.83 -13.32
CA VAL A 236 -41.37 -6.65 -14.25
C VAL A 236 -42.05 -6.71 -15.63
N LEU A 237 -41.30 -6.56 -16.72
CA LEU A 237 -41.88 -6.43 -18.06
C LEU A 237 -42.44 -7.76 -18.61
N PHE A 238 -41.75 -8.86 -18.34
CA PHE A 238 -42.08 -10.22 -18.80
C PHE A 238 -41.73 -11.22 -17.70
N SER A 239 -42.30 -12.42 -17.76
CA SER A 239 -41.91 -13.53 -16.88
C SER A 239 -40.66 -14.20 -17.42
N VAL A 240 -39.75 -14.58 -16.52
CA VAL A 240 -38.51 -15.28 -16.88
C VAL A 240 -38.49 -16.65 -16.21
N ILE A 241 -38.25 -17.68 -17.00
CA ILE A 241 -37.99 -19.04 -16.55
C ILE A 241 -36.55 -19.35 -16.94
N TYR A 242 -35.76 -19.88 -16.02
CA TYR A 242 -34.37 -20.19 -16.27
C TYR A 242 -34.02 -21.57 -15.72
N THR A 243 -33.01 -22.19 -16.29
CA THR A 243 -32.50 -23.49 -15.84
C THR A 243 -31.01 -23.57 -16.10
N THR A 244 -30.25 -23.98 -15.10
CA THR A 244 -28.85 -24.37 -15.28
C THR A 244 -28.82 -25.81 -15.80
N LEU A 245 -28.14 -26.01 -16.92
CA LEU A 245 -27.91 -27.33 -17.51
C LEU A 245 -26.76 -28.04 -16.78
N GLU A 246 -26.66 -29.36 -16.94
CA GLU A 246 -25.64 -30.18 -16.26
C GLU A 246 -24.20 -29.74 -16.54
N ASN A 247 -23.96 -29.14 -17.71
CA ASN A 247 -22.66 -28.60 -18.11
C ASN A 247 -22.38 -27.18 -17.62
N GLY A 248 -23.29 -26.59 -16.83
CA GLY A 248 -23.18 -25.21 -16.32
C GLY A 248 -23.77 -24.15 -17.25
N ASP A 249 -24.20 -24.50 -18.46
CA ASP A 249 -24.88 -23.59 -19.39
C ASP A 249 -26.22 -23.12 -18.80
N ILE A 250 -26.67 -21.93 -19.20
CA ILE A 250 -27.91 -21.35 -18.68
C ILE A 250 -28.91 -21.19 -19.83
N SER A 251 -30.05 -21.85 -19.70
CA SER A 251 -31.23 -21.60 -20.53
C SER A 251 -32.08 -20.52 -19.88
N VAL A 252 -32.45 -19.49 -20.65
CA VAL A 252 -33.37 -18.43 -20.22
C VAL A 252 -34.52 -18.34 -21.22
N LYS A 253 -35.75 -18.41 -20.70
CA LYS A 253 -36.99 -18.30 -21.46
C LYS A 253 -37.85 -17.15 -20.96
N THR A 254 -38.40 -16.37 -21.86
CA THR A 254 -39.20 -15.18 -21.54
C THR A 254 -40.60 -15.27 -22.12
N TYR A 255 -41.59 -14.96 -21.29
CA TYR A 255 -43.01 -15.11 -21.61
C TYR A 255 -43.82 -13.88 -21.26
N LYS A 256 -44.95 -13.71 -21.95
CA LYS A 256 -45.98 -12.79 -21.48
C LYS A 256 -46.47 -13.22 -20.10
N LYS A 257 -46.98 -12.26 -19.35
CA LYS A 257 -47.58 -12.49 -18.04
C LYS A 257 -49.07 -12.76 -18.23
N LYS A 258 -49.60 -13.77 -17.55
CA LYS A 258 -51.05 -13.98 -17.42
C LYS A 258 -51.45 -14.01 -15.96
N PHE A 259 -52.68 -13.59 -15.68
CA PHE A 259 -53.26 -13.73 -14.35
C PHE A 259 -53.85 -15.14 -14.22
N ASP A 260 -53.38 -15.87 -13.23
CA ASP A 260 -53.94 -17.16 -12.86
C ASP A 260 -55.00 -16.95 -11.78
N PHE A 261 -56.24 -17.30 -12.12
CA PHE A 261 -57.39 -17.15 -11.22
C PHE A 261 -57.41 -18.17 -10.09
N GLU A 262 -56.73 -19.32 -10.25
CA GLU A 262 -56.69 -20.35 -9.22
C GLU A 262 -55.74 -19.97 -8.09
N THR A 263 -54.53 -19.53 -8.46
CA THR A 263 -53.51 -19.11 -7.48
C THR A 263 -53.59 -17.62 -7.12
N VAL A 264 -54.47 -16.86 -7.78
CA VAL A 264 -54.61 -15.40 -7.63
C VAL A 264 -53.25 -14.71 -7.77
N SER A 265 -52.48 -15.11 -8.78
CA SER A 265 -51.11 -14.68 -8.98
C SER A 265 -50.81 -14.39 -10.44
N ILE A 266 -49.73 -13.63 -10.70
CA ILE A 266 -49.24 -13.39 -12.06
C ILE A 266 -48.23 -14.49 -12.39
N VAL A 267 -48.55 -15.31 -13.39
CA VAL A 267 -47.71 -16.44 -13.84
C VAL A 267 -47.23 -16.23 -15.28
N ALA A 268 -46.23 -17.01 -15.67
CA ALA A 268 -45.76 -17.04 -17.05
C ALA A 268 -46.82 -17.66 -17.98
N ASP A 269 -47.08 -17.00 -19.10
CA ASP A 269 -47.92 -17.54 -20.16
C ASP A 269 -47.08 -18.35 -21.15
N LEU A 270 -46.92 -19.64 -20.86
CA LEU A 270 -46.03 -20.55 -21.60
C LEU A 270 -46.35 -20.66 -23.11
N ASP A 271 -47.59 -20.36 -23.50
CA ASP A 271 -48.04 -20.40 -24.90
C ASP A 271 -47.70 -19.12 -25.68
N ASN A 272 -47.30 -18.05 -24.97
CA ASN A 272 -46.99 -16.74 -25.55
C ASN A 272 -45.56 -16.30 -25.19
N PRO A 273 -44.53 -16.92 -25.79
CA PRO A 273 -43.16 -16.46 -25.63
C PRO A 273 -43.02 -15.04 -26.19
N VAL A 274 -42.16 -14.24 -25.55
CA VAL A 274 -41.90 -12.86 -25.94
C VAL A 274 -40.43 -12.57 -25.83
N ASP A 275 -39.85 -11.87 -26.80
CA ASP A 275 -38.47 -11.44 -26.70
C ASP A 275 -38.26 -10.37 -25.63
N ILE A 276 -37.05 -10.30 -25.10
CA ILE A 276 -36.60 -9.19 -24.24
C ILE A 276 -36.83 -7.88 -25.01
N THR A 277 -37.44 -6.90 -24.35
CA THR A 277 -37.74 -5.61 -24.99
C THR A 277 -36.46 -4.92 -25.46
N GLU A 278 -36.48 -4.34 -26.66
CA GLU A 278 -35.33 -3.64 -27.23
C GLU A 278 -34.79 -2.57 -26.27
N GLY A 279 -33.46 -2.52 -26.11
CA GLY A 279 -32.79 -1.64 -25.16
C GLY A 279 -32.92 -2.02 -23.68
N ARG A 280 -33.55 -3.17 -23.36
CA ARG A 280 -33.57 -3.78 -22.03
C ARG A 280 -32.76 -5.08 -22.03
N TRP A 281 -32.32 -5.49 -20.85
CA TRP A 281 -31.59 -6.72 -20.65
C TRP A 281 -32.00 -7.40 -19.34
N ILE A 282 -31.62 -8.66 -19.19
CA ILE A 282 -31.67 -9.42 -17.94
C ILE A 282 -30.23 -9.52 -17.42
N ASP A 283 -29.99 -9.15 -16.17
CA ASP A 283 -28.68 -9.40 -15.55
C ASP A 283 -28.64 -10.83 -15.00
N LEU A 284 -27.70 -11.64 -15.48
CA LEU A 284 -27.43 -12.99 -15.00
C LEU A 284 -26.10 -12.97 -14.24
N ARG A 285 -26.11 -13.28 -12.94
CA ARG A 285 -24.87 -13.40 -12.16
C ARG A 285 -24.42 -14.86 -12.13
N LEU A 286 -23.21 -15.08 -12.59
CA LEU A 286 -22.61 -16.40 -12.72
C LEU A 286 -21.78 -16.75 -11.50
N GLN A 287 -21.49 -18.03 -11.35
CA GLN A 287 -20.57 -18.54 -10.35
C GLN A 287 -19.14 -18.07 -10.67
N GLU A 288 -18.41 -17.60 -9.67
CA GLU A 288 -17.00 -17.24 -9.83
C GLU A 288 -16.18 -18.50 -10.21
N LEU A 289 -15.20 -18.36 -11.11
CA LEU A 289 -14.23 -19.42 -11.32
C LEU A 289 -13.46 -19.64 -10.01
N PRO A 290 -13.07 -20.89 -9.67
CA PRO A 290 -12.25 -21.14 -8.49
C PRO A 290 -11.01 -20.27 -8.56
N GLN A 291 -10.86 -19.34 -7.62
CA GLN A 291 -9.60 -18.62 -7.51
C GLN A 291 -8.53 -19.64 -7.09
N PRO A 292 -7.28 -19.51 -7.59
CA PRO A 292 -6.21 -20.38 -7.14
C PRO A 292 -6.17 -20.32 -5.61
N GLU A 293 -6.41 -21.48 -4.99
CA GLU A 293 -6.41 -21.63 -3.55
C GLU A 293 -5.05 -21.15 -3.06
N ILE A 294 -5.05 -20.12 -2.22
CA ILE A 294 -3.83 -19.73 -1.52
C ILE A 294 -3.59 -20.88 -0.56
N GLU A 295 -2.71 -21.81 -0.93
CA GLU A 295 -2.23 -22.84 -0.02
C GLU A 295 -1.72 -22.10 1.23
N GLU A 296 -2.50 -22.17 2.32
CA GLU A 296 -2.00 -21.83 3.63
C GLU A 296 -0.76 -22.71 3.82
N PRO A 297 0.43 -22.12 4.02
CA PRO A 297 1.62 -22.94 4.16
C PRO A 297 1.37 -23.90 5.31
N GLU A 298 1.35 -25.21 5.01
CA GLU A 298 1.31 -26.22 6.04
C GLU A 298 2.38 -25.86 7.07
N SER A 299 2.00 -25.83 8.34
CA SER A 299 2.90 -25.49 9.43
C SER A 299 4.13 -26.40 9.32
N MET A 300 5.24 -25.85 8.84
CA MET A 300 6.53 -26.52 8.82
C MET A 300 7.12 -26.52 10.23
N ALA A 301 6.37 -26.92 11.24
CA ALA A 301 6.96 -27.29 12.51
C ALA A 301 7.94 -28.44 12.20
N PRO A 302 9.27 -28.22 12.33
CA PRO A 302 10.23 -29.28 12.08
C PRO A 302 9.88 -30.48 12.97
N PRO A 303 10.10 -31.73 12.55
CA PRO A 303 9.84 -32.91 13.40
C PRO A 303 10.50 -32.83 14.79
N GLU A 304 11.56 -32.02 14.92
CA GLU A 304 12.28 -31.74 16.18
C GLU A 304 11.52 -30.85 17.16
N PHE A 305 10.46 -30.16 16.73
CA PHE A 305 9.56 -29.35 17.57
C PHE A 305 8.24 -30.05 17.91
N GLN A 306 8.04 -31.29 17.45
CA GLN A 306 7.02 -32.12 18.09
C GLN A 306 7.49 -32.42 19.51
N PRO A 307 6.62 -32.32 20.53
CA PRO A 307 7.01 -32.58 21.91
C PRO A 307 7.59 -33.99 22.00
N THR A 308 8.92 -34.08 22.07
CA THR A 308 9.60 -35.32 22.42
C THR A 308 9.16 -35.69 23.84
N GLY A 309 9.17 -36.98 24.19
CA GLY A 309 8.68 -37.49 25.48
C GLY A 309 9.27 -36.84 26.74
N LEU A 310 10.28 -35.96 26.61
CA LEU A 310 10.73 -35.04 27.66
C LEU A 310 9.73 -33.93 27.98
N ALA A 311 9.04 -33.35 26.99
CA ALA A 311 7.99 -32.34 27.22
C ALA A 311 6.77 -32.97 27.92
N GLU A 312 6.43 -34.21 27.55
CA GLU A 312 5.36 -34.99 28.18
C GLU A 312 5.76 -35.44 29.60
N ALA A 313 7.02 -35.82 29.83
CA ALA A 313 7.54 -36.12 31.17
C ALA A 313 7.58 -34.88 32.08
N VAL A 314 7.93 -33.70 31.54
CA VAL A 314 7.93 -32.44 32.31
C VAL A 314 6.50 -31.98 32.61
N ALA A 315 5.56 -32.15 31.68
CA ALA A 315 4.14 -31.90 31.93
C ALA A 315 3.58 -32.84 33.02
N THR A 316 3.90 -34.14 32.94
CA THR A 316 3.47 -35.13 33.95
C THR A 316 4.06 -34.84 35.34
N VAL A 317 5.31 -34.39 35.42
CA VAL A 317 5.93 -33.97 36.69
C VAL A 317 5.29 -32.68 37.21
N MET A 318 4.99 -31.70 36.35
CA MET A 318 4.32 -30.45 36.74
C MET A 318 2.87 -30.68 37.22
N GLU A 319 2.15 -31.63 36.62
CA GLU A 319 0.81 -32.07 37.06
C GLU A 319 0.87 -32.73 38.45
N SER A 320 1.93 -33.52 38.73
CA SER A 320 2.12 -34.18 40.03
C SER A 320 2.42 -33.23 41.19
N TYR A 321 2.73 -31.95 40.91
CA TYR A 321 2.87 -30.90 41.92
C TYR A 321 1.55 -30.19 42.26
N HIS A 322 0.45 -30.50 41.54
CA HIS A 322 -0.86 -29.89 41.75
C HIS A 322 -1.91 -30.84 42.35
N ASP A 323 -1.53 -32.04 42.78
CA ASP A 323 -2.43 -32.94 43.50
C ASP A 323 -2.54 -32.52 44.99
N PRO A 324 -3.71 -32.08 45.49
CA PRO A 324 -3.86 -31.66 46.89
C PRO A 324 -4.10 -32.82 47.87
N GLU A 325 -3.85 -34.08 47.50
CA GLU A 325 -4.00 -35.25 48.41
C GLU A 325 -2.69 -36.03 48.70
N GLN A 326 -1.57 -35.33 48.93
CA GLN A 326 -0.45 -35.82 49.76
C GLN A 326 -0.05 -34.81 50.84
#